data_AF-A0AAU7RNW5-F1
#
_entry.id   AF-A0AAU7RNW5-F1
#
_cell.length_a   1.000
_cell.length_b   1.000
_cell.length_c   1.000
_cell.angle_alpha   90.00
_cell.angle_beta   90.00
_cell.angle_gamma   90.00
#
_symmetry.space_group_name_H-M   'P 1'
#
loop_
_entity.id
_entity.type
_entity.pdbx_description
1 polymer ?
#
loop_
_entity_poly.entity_id
_entity_poly.type
_entity_poly.pdbx_seq_one_letter_code
_entity_poly.pdbx_strand_id
1 'polypeptide(L)'
;MPPLPFWYGVRIEQVTPHAVAHVLIGYRPERQSPVSRKIGSWFMFEFLRKKKPLVVAVTLNARLRPLDRADVEDAFEEALTKHGHGVRVVGGGTSMTPDGEVSECDIQIELDNPSDKMIATVIGALEAILAPKGSRLQVPGRDQSIAFGVQEGLALYLNGTDLPKAVYADCDVNHVFDECERLLEGIGGVNSYWEGPRETALYMYGADFITMRERLAPLLESYPLCRQCRIEQIA
;
A
#
# COMPACT_ATOMS: atom_id res chain seq x y z
N MET A 1 -25.42 -30.85 -15.84
CA MET A 1 -24.73 -29.70 -15.23
C MET A 1 -25.66 -29.10 -14.19
N PRO A 2 -25.31 -29.08 -12.89
CA PRO A 2 -25.99 -28.21 -11.93
C PRO A 2 -25.52 -26.75 -12.12
N PRO A 3 -26.33 -25.75 -11.72
CA PRO A 3 -25.97 -24.34 -11.91
C PRO A 3 -24.87 -23.89 -10.93
N LEU A 4 -24.06 -22.92 -11.37
CA LEU A 4 -23.14 -22.18 -10.51
C LEU A 4 -23.95 -21.33 -9.51
N PRO A 5 -23.56 -21.25 -8.23
CA PRO A 5 -24.17 -20.31 -7.30
C PRO A 5 -23.75 -18.88 -7.66
N PHE A 6 -24.70 -18.11 -8.18
CA PHE A 6 -24.58 -16.66 -8.33
C PHE A 6 -24.53 -16.01 -6.93
N TRP A 7 -23.37 -15.52 -6.54
CA TRP A 7 -23.23 -14.60 -5.40
C TRP A 7 -23.01 -13.18 -5.93
N TYR A 8 -24.07 -12.38 -5.88
CA TYR A 8 -24.04 -10.95 -6.20
C TYR A 8 -24.30 -10.16 -4.92
N GLY A 9 -23.36 -9.28 -4.56
CA GLY A 9 -23.63 -8.15 -3.68
C GLY A 9 -23.26 -8.30 -2.20
N VAL A 10 -21.98 -8.08 -1.91
CA VAL A 10 -21.60 -7.36 -0.68
C VAL A 10 -20.88 -6.08 -1.13
N ARG A 11 -21.35 -4.93 -0.65
CA ARG A 11 -20.77 -3.62 -0.95
C ARG A 11 -19.95 -3.22 0.27
N ILE A 12 -18.62 -3.21 0.13
CA ILE A 12 -17.73 -2.70 1.17
C ILE A 12 -17.82 -1.16 1.13
N GLU A 13 -18.59 -0.58 2.04
CA GLU A 13 -18.71 0.87 2.17
C GLU A 13 -17.60 1.41 3.11
N GLN A 14 -16.60 2.03 2.47
CA GLN A 14 -15.66 3.05 2.95
C GLN A 14 -15.36 3.15 4.46
N VAL A 15 -14.11 2.84 4.83
CA VAL A 15 -13.53 3.18 6.14
C VAL A 15 -12.46 4.26 5.95
N THR A 16 -12.66 5.42 6.58
CA THR A 16 -11.74 6.57 6.50
C THR A 16 -10.67 6.54 7.61
N PRO A 17 -9.38 6.81 7.33
CA PRO A 17 -8.38 6.99 8.38
C PRO A 17 -8.59 8.29 9.18
N HIS A 18 -8.19 8.30 10.46
CA HIS A 18 -8.14 9.52 11.27
C HIS A 18 -6.80 9.71 12.00
N ALA A 19 -6.27 10.92 11.82
CA ALA A 19 -5.41 11.67 12.74
C ALA A 19 -4.03 11.12 13.17
N VAL A 20 -2.97 11.82 12.73
CA VAL A 20 -1.85 12.24 13.60
C VAL A 20 -1.57 13.74 13.34
N ALA A 21 -1.31 14.53 14.38
CA ALA A 21 -1.09 15.98 14.26
C ALA A 21 0.01 16.53 15.20
N HIS A 22 0.74 17.52 14.67
CA HIS A 22 1.55 18.56 15.35
C HIS A 22 2.73 18.20 16.29
N VAL A 23 3.94 18.56 15.83
CA VAL A 23 5.09 19.21 16.55
C VAL A 23 6.00 19.77 15.42
N LEU A 24 6.57 20.99 15.41
CA LEU A 24 6.42 22.24 16.18
C LEU A 24 6.79 23.44 15.26
N ILE A 25 6.74 24.69 15.75
CA ILE A 25 7.18 25.92 15.04
C ILE A 25 8.40 26.53 15.76
N GLY A 26 9.37 27.09 15.02
CA GLY A 26 10.26 28.11 15.62
C GLY A 26 11.55 28.50 14.87
N TYR A 27 11.47 29.46 13.94
CA TYR A 27 12.48 30.53 13.87
C TYR A 27 12.00 31.77 13.09
N ARG A 28 12.40 32.96 13.55
CA ARG A 28 12.09 34.27 12.93
C ARG A 28 13.26 35.24 13.14
N PRO A 29 13.76 35.86 12.06
CA PRO A 29 14.19 37.26 12.09
C PRO A 29 13.48 38.03 10.96
N GLU A 30 12.69 39.07 11.21
CA GLU A 30 13.10 40.43 11.63
C GLU A 30 13.65 41.27 10.46
N ARG A 31 13.07 42.47 10.26
CA ARG A 31 13.26 43.32 9.07
C ARG A 31 14.41 44.28 9.28
N GLN A 32 15.25 44.47 8.27
CA GLN A 32 15.94 45.75 8.03
C GLN A 32 15.99 46.11 6.54
N SER A 33 15.83 47.39 6.26
CA SER A 33 16.06 48.06 4.98
C SER A 33 16.15 49.58 5.26
N PRO A 34 16.62 50.44 4.34
CA PRO A 34 17.37 50.18 3.11
C PRO A 34 18.67 51.03 3.02
N VAL A 35 19.62 50.66 2.16
CA VAL A 35 20.59 51.63 1.59
C VAL A 35 20.76 51.37 0.10
N SER A 36 20.54 52.39 -0.72
CA SER A 36 20.62 52.32 -2.17
C SER A 36 22.05 52.52 -2.69
N ARG A 37 22.53 51.62 -3.56
CA ARG A 37 23.53 51.94 -4.59
C ARG A 37 23.15 51.29 -5.92
N LYS A 38 22.97 52.11 -6.96
CA LYS A 38 22.78 51.66 -8.35
C LYS A 38 24.12 51.18 -8.91
N ILE A 39 24.21 49.92 -9.33
CA ILE A 39 25.28 49.42 -10.21
C ILE A 39 24.67 48.46 -11.23
N GLY A 40 25.05 48.64 -12.50
CA GLY A 40 25.08 47.66 -13.60
C GLY A 40 24.03 46.55 -13.70
N SER A 41 23.16 46.65 -14.71
CA SER A 41 22.46 45.49 -15.26
C SER A 41 23.35 44.73 -16.24
N TRP A 42 23.77 43.51 -15.92
CA TRP A 42 23.87 42.35 -16.83
C TRP A 42 24.30 41.08 -16.07
N PHE A 43 23.88 39.91 -16.55
CA PHE A 43 24.15 38.57 -15.98
C PHE A 43 23.72 38.33 -14.51
N MET A 44 22.55 37.68 -14.33
CA MET A 44 22.48 36.28 -13.87
C MET A 44 21.01 35.81 -13.78
N PHE A 45 20.25 35.92 -14.87
CA PHE A 45 19.12 35.00 -15.08
C PHE A 45 19.71 33.67 -15.56
N GLU A 46 20.26 32.88 -14.64
CA GLU A 46 20.24 31.45 -14.84
C GLU A 46 18.77 31.05 -14.99
N PHE A 47 18.37 30.69 -16.20
CA PHE A 47 17.12 29.99 -16.41
C PHE A 47 17.20 28.71 -15.55
N LEU A 48 16.47 28.71 -14.42
CA LEU A 48 16.13 27.50 -13.69
C LEU A 48 15.36 26.59 -14.67
N ARG A 49 16.11 25.78 -15.41
CA ARG A 49 15.58 24.88 -16.42
C ARG A 49 14.82 23.80 -15.68
N LYS A 50 13.51 24.05 -15.45
CA LYS A 50 12.58 23.06 -14.90
C LYS A 50 12.88 21.74 -15.56
N LYS A 51 13.25 20.74 -14.76
CA LYS A 51 13.42 19.37 -15.28
C LYS A 51 12.09 18.98 -15.91
N LYS A 52 12.15 18.20 -16.99
CA LYS A 52 10.93 17.64 -17.55
C LYS A 52 10.32 16.68 -16.52
N PRO A 53 8.99 16.57 -16.43
CA PRO A 53 8.35 15.54 -15.64
C PRO A 53 8.89 14.16 -16.03
N LEU A 54 8.98 13.27 -15.04
CA LEU A 54 9.47 11.91 -15.20
C LEU A 54 8.47 10.96 -14.56
N VAL A 55 7.98 9.99 -15.33
CA VAL A 55 7.17 8.90 -14.80
C VAL A 55 8.11 7.80 -14.31
N VAL A 56 8.05 7.45 -13.03
CA VAL A 56 8.69 6.24 -12.48
C VAL A 56 7.66 5.13 -12.34
N ALA A 57 8.08 3.88 -12.48
CA ALA A 57 7.23 2.73 -12.22
C ALA A 57 7.63 2.11 -10.88
N VAL A 58 6.67 1.98 -9.97
CA VAL A 58 6.80 1.26 -8.71
C VAL A 58 6.08 -0.07 -8.88
N THR A 59 6.71 -1.18 -8.48
CA THR A 59 5.97 -2.41 -8.17
C THR A 59 6.03 -2.63 -6.66
N LEU A 60 4.87 -2.72 -6.04
CA LEU A 60 4.73 -3.15 -4.65
C LEU A 60 4.62 -4.68 -4.62
N ASN A 61 5.39 -5.34 -3.75
CA ASN A 61 5.23 -6.78 -3.48
C ASN A 61 4.00 -7.01 -2.58
N ALA A 62 2.85 -6.56 -3.05
CA ALA A 62 1.59 -6.53 -2.33
C ALA A 62 0.47 -7.08 -3.23
N ARG A 63 -0.26 -8.07 -2.70
CA ARG A 63 -1.36 -8.75 -3.39
C ARG A 63 -2.66 -7.93 -3.36
N LEU A 64 -2.60 -6.70 -3.86
CA LEU A 64 -3.73 -5.75 -3.82
C LEU A 64 -4.61 -5.84 -5.07
N ARG A 65 -5.92 -6.06 -4.86
CA ARG A 65 -6.92 -5.91 -5.93
C ARG A 65 -6.95 -4.45 -6.44
N PRO A 66 -7.55 -4.18 -7.61
CA PRO A 66 -7.56 -2.85 -8.20
C PRO A 66 -8.16 -1.72 -7.34
N LEU A 67 -9.14 -2.02 -6.47
CA LEU A 67 -9.73 -1.07 -5.53
C LEU A 67 -8.81 -0.83 -4.33
N ASP A 68 -8.35 -1.90 -3.70
CA ASP A 68 -7.48 -1.83 -2.53
C ASP A 68 -6.11 -1.17 -2.85
N ARG A 69 -5.64 -1.28 -4.11
CA ARG A 69 -4.51 -0.47 -4.64
C ARG A 69 -4.86 1.00 -4.76
N ALA A 70 -6.09 1.35 -5.15
CA ALA A 70 -6.49 2.75 -5.31
C ALA A 70 -6.48 3.49 -3.96
N ASP A 71 -6.85 2.83 -2.86
CA ASP A 71 -6.74 3.41 -1.50
C ASP A 71 -5.28 3.76 -1.14
N VAL A 72 -4.30 2.94 -1.57
CA VAL A 72 -2.86 3.22 -1.41
C VAL A 72 -2.41 4.37 -2.32
N GLU A 73 -2.91 4.44 -3.56
CA GLU A 73 -2.61 5.51 -4.52
C GLU A 73 -3.13 6.87 -4.04
N ASP A 74 -4.39 6.93 -3.57
CA ASP A 74 -5.01 8.14 -3.02
C ASP A 74 -4.30 8.60 -1.74
N ALA A 75 -3.99 7.68 -0.81
CA ALA A 75 -3.25 8.00 0.41
C ALA A 75 -1.83 8.53 0.10
N PHE A 76 -1.17 7.97 -0.92
CA PHE A 76 0.16 8.41 -1.36
C PHE A 76 0.13 9.80 -2.00
N GLU A 77 -0.82 10.06 -2.90
CA GLU A 77 -1.01 11.40 -3.48
C GLU A 77 -1.34 12.44 -2.42
N GLU A 78 -2.26 12.12 -1.49
CA GLU A 78 -2.67 13.04 -0.43
C GLU A 78 -1.49 13.38 0.48
N ALA A 79 -0.72 12.37 0.91
CA ALA A 79 0.43 12.53 1.78
C ALA A 79 1.49 13.46 1.16
N LEU A 80 1.84 13.28 -0.12
CA LEU A 80 2.88 14.08 -0.77
C LEU A 80 2.36 15.46 -1.23
N THR A 81 1.10 15.57 -1.64
CA THR A 81 0.45 16.85 -1.98
C THR A 81 0.37 17.77 -0.76
N LYS A 82 0.03 17.24 0.43
CA LYS A 82 0.04 17.99 1.70
C LYS A 82 1.40 18.61 2.04
N HIS A 83 2.49 18.00 1.58
CA HIS A 83 3.87 18.49 1.78
C HIS A 83 4.40 19.36 0.61
N GLY A 84 3.54 19.68 -0.37
CA GLY A 84 3.91 20.53 -1.51
C GLY A 84 4.82 19.86 -2.53
N HIS A 85 4.84 18.53 -2.60
CA HIS A 85 5.56 17.79 -3.61
C HIS A 85 4.70 17.64 -4.87
N GLY A 86 5.24 18.08 -6.02
CA GLY A 86 4.62 17.87 -7.34
C GLY A 86 4.79 16.42 -7.78
N VAL A 87 3.87 15.57 -7.34
CA VAL A 87 3.76 14.16 -7.72
C VAL A 87 2.33 13.85 -8.14
N ARG A 88 2.15 12.84 -8.99
CA ARG A 88 0.83 12.37 -9.41
C ARG A 88 0.88 10.92 -9.87
N VAL A 89 -0.06 10.10 -9.43
CA VAL A 89 -0.33 8.78 -9.99
C VAL A 89 -0.97 8.96 -11.37
N VAL A 90 -0.38 8.34 -12.39
CA VAL A 90 -0.78 8.50 -13.80
C VAL A 90 -1.24 7.19 -14.43
N GLY A 91 -1.17 6.10 -13.69
CA GLY A 91 -1.58 4.77 -14.11
C GLY A 91 -1.10 3.73 -13.10
N GLY A 92 -1.47 2.47 -13.34
CA GLY A 92 -1.11 1.35 -12.48
C GLY A 92 -1.63 0.04 -13.06
N GLY A 93 -1.36 -1.06 -12.38
CA GLY A 93 -1.75 -2.40 -12.80
C GLY A 93 -1.79 -3.37 -11.63
N THR A 94 -2.50 -4.47 -11.81
CA THR A 94 -2.52 -5.61 -10.88
C THR A 94 -2.09 -6.84 -11.65
N SER A 95 -0.97 -7.44 -11.26
CA SER A 95 -0.50 -8.70 -11.84
C SER A 95 -1.20 -9.88 -11.17
N MET A 96 -1.52 -10.90 -11.96
CA MET A 96 -2.22 -12.10 -11.49
C MET A 96 -1.47 -13.37 -11.86
N THR A 97 -1.59 -14.38 -11.00
CA THR A 97 -1.19 -15.75 -11.27
C THR A 97 -2.10 -16.40 -12.33
N PRO A 98 -1.73 -17.55 -12.91
CA PRO A 98 -2.56 -18.24 -13.91
C PRO A 98 -3.96 -18.65 -13.44
N ASP A 99 -4.15 -18.83 -12.12
CA ASP A 99 -5.42 -19.12 -11.46
C ASP A 99 -6.19 -17.87 -11.01
N GLY A 100 -5.67 -16.67 -11.26
CA GLY A 100 -6.34 -15.40 -11.02
C GLY A 100 -6.15 -14.83 -9.61
N GLU A 101 -5.24 -15.38 -8.81
CA GLU A 101 -4.78 -14.78 -7.56
C GLU A 101 -3.92 -13.55 -7.86
N VAL A 102 -4.00 -12.48 -7.06
CA VAL A 102 -3.11 -11.33 -7.24
C VAL A 102 -1.70 -11.70 -6.79
N SER A 103 -0.68 -11.39 -7.61
CA SER A 103 0.72 -11.64 -7.26
C SER A 103 1.45 -10.40 -6.73
N GLU A 104 1.30 -9.27 -7.44
CA GLU A 104 1.91 -7.98 -7.13
C GLU A 104 1.13 -6.85 -7.83
N CYS A 105 1.41 -5.59 -7.51
CA CYS A 105 0.75 -4.46 -8.17
C CYS A 105 1.70 -3.32 -8.53
N ASP A 106 1.44 -2.69 -9.67
CA ASP A 106 2.21 -1.58 -10.23
C ASP A 106 1.51 -0.23 -10.03
N ILE A 107 2.30 0.81 -9.74
CA ILE A 107 1.88 2.22 -9.65
C ILE A 107 2.83 3.05 -10.52
N GLN A 108 2.29 3.86 -11.42
CA GLN A 108 3.07 4.78 -12.27
C GLN A 108 2.94 6.20 -11.72
N ILE A 109 4.07 6.81 -11.37
CA ILE A 109 4.10 8.07 -10.63
C ILE A 109 4.87 9.12 -11.45
N GLU A 110 4.19 10.15 -11.91
CA GLU A 110 4.77 11.36 -12.51
C GLU A 110 5.37 12.26 -11.43
N LEU A 111 6.60 12.72 -11.65
CA LEU A 111 7.35 13.60 -10.75
C LEU A 111 7.68 14.90 -11.50
N ASP A 112 7.21 16.06 -11.03
CA ASP A 112 7.45 17.36 -11.66
C ASP A 112 8.93 17.77 -11.66
N ASN A 113 9.66 17.43 -10.59
CA ASN A 113 11.06 17.80 -10.40
C ASN A 113 11.89 16.59 -9.95
N PRO A 114 12.20 15.65 -10.87
CA PRO A 114 12.89 14.41 -10.52
C PRO A 114 14.30 14.67 -9.98
N SER A 115 14.59 14.10 -8.82
CA SER A 115 15.87 14.12 -8.13
C SER A 115 15.97 12.91 -7.21
N ASP A 116 17.17 12.45 -6.87
CA ASP A 116 17.31 11.29 -5.98
C ASP A 116 16.70 11.54 -4.59
N LYS A 117 16.66 12.80 -4.12
CA LYS A 117 15.88 13.20 -2.93
C LYS A 117 14.37 12.99 -3.11
N MET A 118 13.81 13.33 -4.27
CA MET A 118 12.40 13.07 -4.57
C MET A 118 12.12 11.57 -4.63
N ILE A 119 13.00 10.77 -5.25
CA ILE A 119 12.88 9.30 -5.28
C ILE A 119 12.89 8.72 -3.85
N ALA A 120 13.80 9.16 -2.99
CA ALA A 120 13.83 8.76 -1.59
C ALA A 120 12.57 9.20 -0.81
N THR A 121 11.98 10.36 -1.16
CA THR A 121 10.72 10.84 -0.56
C THR A 121 9.53 10.00 -1.00
N VAL A 122 9.48 9.58 -2.27
CA VAL A 122 8.47 8.65 -2.79
C VAL A 122 8.57 7.28 -2.12
N ILE A 123 9.77 6.72 -2.01
CA ILE A 123 10.01 5.44 -1.32
C ILE A 123 9.57 5.52 0.14
N GLY A 124 10.03 6.53 0.90
CA GLY A 124 9.67 6.67 2.31
C GLY A 124 8.19 6.93 2.55
N ALA A 125 7.47 7.58 1.61
CA ALA A 125 6.03 7.75 1.69
C ALA A 125 5.29 6.41 1.47
N LEU A 126 5.72 5.61 0.50
CA LEU A 126 5.16 4.27 0.26
C LEU A 126 5.46 3.33 1.44
N GLU A 127 6.67 3.35 2.00
CA GLU A 127 7.04 2.58 3.20
C GLU A 127 6.24 2.98 4.45
N ALA A 128 5.79 4.24 4.54
CA ALA A 128 4.92 4.72 5.61
C ALA A 128 3.43 4.36 5.41
N ILE A 129 3.02 3.96 4.21
CA ILE A 129 1.64 3.57 3.86
C ILE A 129 1.55 2.05 3.75
N LEU A 130 2.14 1.49 2.69
CA LEU A 130 2.21 0.06 2.39
C LEU A 130 3.29 -0.19 1.32
N ALA A 131 4.43 -0.74 1.74
CA ALA A 131 5.47 -1.25 0.84
C ALA A 131 6.16 -2.47 1.46
N PRO A 132 5.65 -3.69 1.18
CA PRO A 132 6.25 -4.91 1.70
C PRO A 132 7.64 -5.16 1.11
N LYS A 133 8.46 -5.92 1.82
CA LYS A 133 9.79 -6.35 1.36
C LYS A 133 9.71 -6.99 -0.02
N GLY A 134 10.69 -6.68 -0.87
CA GLY A 134 10.71 -7.08 -2.29
C GLY A 134 10.05 -6.07 -3.24
N SER A 135 9.49 -4.98 -2.72
CA SER A 135 9.03 -3.85 -3.53
C SER A 135 10.20 -3.16 -4.26
N ARG A 136 9.92 -2.57 -5.43
CA ARG A 136 10.95 -2.05 -6.34
C ARG A 136 10.49 -0.80 -7.09
N LEU A 137 11.39 0.15 -7.28
CA LEU A 137 11.17 1.38 -8.05
C LEU A 137 12.10 1.42 -9.26
N GLN A 138 11.52 1.51 -10.45
CA GLN A 138 12.20 1.63 -11.73
C GLN A 138 12.17 3.08 -12.22
N VAL A 139 13.35 3.66 -12.40
CA VAL A 139 13.54 4.98 -13.01
C VAL A 139 13.86 4.80 -14.49
N PRO A 140 13.16 5.47 -15.43
CA PRO A 140 13.49 5.36 -16.85
C PRO A 140 14.95 5.72 -17.16
N GLY A 141 15.62 4.88 -17.95
CA GLY A 141 17.04 5.05 -18.31
C GLY A 141 18.04 4.68 -17.22
N ARG A 142 17.63 4.01 -16.13
CA ARG A 142 18.52 3.27 -15.22
C ARG A 142 18.33 1.78 -15.43
N ASP A 143 19.42 1.02 -15.61
CA ASP A 143 19.32 -0.43 -15.86
C ASP A 143 18.96 -1.24 -14.60
N GLN A 144 19.18 -0.65 -13.41
CA GLN A 144 18.88 -1.27 -12.12
C GLN A 144 17.66 -0.60 -11.48
N SER A 145 16.75 -1.42 -10.97
CA SER A 145 15.68 -0.99 -10.07
C SER A 145 16.23 -0.73 -8.67
N ILE A 146 15.56 0.14 -7.93
CA ILE A 146 15.84 0.43 -6.53
C ILE A 146 14.92 -0.46 -5.70
N ALA A 147 15.49 -1.47 -5.03
CA ALA A 147 14.74 -2.29 -4.07
C ALA A 147 14.43 -1.48 -2.81
N PHE A 148 13.22 -1.65 -2.27
CA PHE A 148 12.75 -0.99 -1.05
C PHE A 148 11.65 -1.83 -0.37
N GLY A 149 11.08 -1.31 0.70
CA GLY A 149 9.99 -1.95 1.42
C GLY A 149 10.43 -2.53 2.76
N VAL A 150 9.59 -2.34 3.77
CA VAL A 150 9.92 -2.60 5.18
C VAL A 150 8.92 -3.53 5.86
N GLN A 151 7.67 -3.62 5.37
CA GLN A 151 6.68 -4.55 5.94
C GLN A 151 6.96 -6.00 5.56
N GLU A 152 6.69 -6.89 6.50
CA GLU A 152 6.50 -8.32 6.29
C GLU A 152 5.07 -8.58 5.76
N GLY A 153 4.87 -9.69 5.07
CA GLY A 153 3.58 -10.09 4.51
C GLY A 153 3.11 -11.45 4.99
N LEU A 154 1.83 -11.56 5.36
CA LEU A 154 1.16 -12.80 5.78
C LEU A 154 -0.10 -13.01 4.94
N ALA A 155 -0.19 -14.14 4.24
CA ALA A 155 -1.43 -14.61 3.62
C ALA A 155 -2.08 -15.67 4.52
N LEU A 156 -3.37 -15.51 4.82
CA LEU A 156 -4.21 -16.53 5.46
C LEU A 156 -5.20 -17.05 4.43
N TYR A 157 -5.11 -18.32 4.07
CA TYR A 157 -6.04 -18.98 3.17
C TYR A 157 -7.02 -19.84 3.96
N LEU A 158 -8.30 -19.51 3.89
CA LEU A 158 -9.41 -20.23 4.49
C LEU A 158 -9.93 -21.29 3.50
N ASN A 159 -10.25 -22.49 4.00
CA ASN A 159 -10.75 -23.55 3.15
C ASN A 159 -12.21 -23.29 2.76
N GLY A 160 -12.52 -23.32 1.45
CA GLY A 160 -13.86 -23.04 0.90
C GLY A 160 -14.63 -24.26 0.39
N THR A 161 -14.07 -25.48 0.44
CA THR A 161 -14.71 -26.68 -0.15
C THR A 161 -14.84 -27.90 0.75
N ASP A 162 -13.98 -28.05 1.77
CA ASP A 162 -13.71 -29.34 2.40
C ASP A 162 -14.26 -29.45 3.85
N LEU A 163 -14.66 -28.33 4.46
CA LEU A 163 -15.32 -28.29 5.77
C LEU A 163 -16.79 -28.78 5.72
N PRO A 164 -17.37 -29.23 6.85
CA PRO A 164 -18.78 -29.61 6.93
C PRO A 164 -19.70 -28.44 6.53
N LYS A 165 -20.75 -28.70 5.75
CA LYS A 165 -21.68 -27.66 5.23
C LYS A 165 -22.28 -26.74 6.29
N ALA A 166 -22.48 -27.22 7.51
CA ALA A 166 -22.95 -26.40 8.63
C ALA A 166 -21.97 -25.27 8.98
N VAL A 167 -20.66 -25.50 8.87
CA VAL A 167 -19.65 -24.45 9.09
C VAL A 167 -19.85 -23.28 8.14
N TYR A 168 -20.05 -23.54 6.84
CA TYR A 168 -20.31 -22.50 5.84
C TYR A 168 -21.71 -21.84 5.95
N ALA A 169 -22.63 -22.44 6.71
CA ALA A 169 -23.98 -21.90 6.93
C ALA A 169 -24.09 -21.10 8.24
N ASP A 170 -23.34 -21.50 9.26
CA ASP A 170 -23.42 -20.99 10.62
C ASP A 170 -22.29 -20.00 10.98
N CYS A 171 -21.24 -19.89 10.14
CA CYS A 171 -20.09 -19.01 10.36
C CYS A 171 -19.95 -17.99 9.21
N ASP A 172 -19.38 -16.82 9.52
CA ASP A 172 -19.12 -15.74 8.57
C ASP A 172 -17.60 -15.52 8.38
N VAL A 173 -17.19 -15.25 7.15
CA VAL A 173 -15.81 -14.86 6.79
C VAL A 173 -15.51 -13.43 7.23
N ASN A 174 -16.51 -12.54 7.28
CA ASN A 174 -16.33 -11.18 7.78
C ASN A 174 -15.91 -11.17 9.25
N HIS A 175 -16.38 -12.13 10.06
CA HIS A 175 -15.90 -12.29 11.44
C HIS A 175 -14.39 -12.64 11.50
N VAL A 176 -13.88 -13.43 10.54
CA VAL A 176 -12.43 -13.71 10.44
C VAL A 176 -11.67 -12.45 10.05
N PHE A 177 -12.20 -11.66 9.11
CA PHE A 177 -11.62 -10.37 8.72
C PHE A 177 -11.55 -9.40 9.91
N ASP A 178 -12.67 -9.18 10.60
CA ASP A 178 -12.77 -8.27 11.75
C ASP A 178 -11.86 -8.70 12.91
N GLU A 179 -11.77 -10.00 13.20
CA GLU A 179 -10.87 -10.52 14.22
C GLU A 179 -9.39 -10.46 13.80
N CYS A 180 -9.06 -10.61 12.51
CA CYS A 180 -7.71 -10.36 12.01
C CYS A 180 -7.31 -8.89 12.22
N GLU A 181 -8.16 -7.93 11.83
CA GLU A 181 -7.94 -6.50 12.09
C GLU A 181 -7.73 -6.23 13.60
N ARG A 182 -8.67 -6.68 14.43
CA ARG A 182 -8.64 -6.47 15.88
C ARG A 182 -7.43 -7.13 16.55
N LEU A 183 -6.96 -8.27 16.06
CA LEU A 183 -5.79 -8.97 16.59
C LEU A 183 -4.47 -8.36 16.11
N LEU A 184 -4.44 -7.74 14.93
CA LEU A 184 -3.24 -7.12 14.36
C LEU A 184 -3.12 -5.61 14.63
N GLU A 185 -4.12 -4.98 15.25
CA GLU A 185 -4.11 -3.56 15.64
C GLU A 185 -2.75 -3.14 16.24
N GLY A 186 -2.17 -2.09 15.65
CA GLY A 186 -0.88 -1.50 16.04
C GLY A 186 0.37 -2.23 15.53
N ILE A 187 0.25 -3.37 14.86
CA ILE A 187 1.38 -4.12 14.27
C ILE A 187 1.22 -4.46 12.78
N GLY A 188 -0.01 -4.43 12.26
CA GLY A 188 -0.38 -4.69 10.87
C GLY A 188 -1.89 -4.55 10.67
N GLY A 189 -2.41 -4.99 9.53
CA GLY A 189 -3.85 -5.05 9.22
C GLY A 189 -4.12 -5.90 7.98
N VAL A 190 -5.38 -6.10 7.61
CA VAL A 190 -5.80 -6.76 6.37
C VAL A 190 -5.91 -5.71 5.27
N ASN A 191 -5.13 -5.86 4.21
CA ASN A 191 -5.02 -4.83 3.16
C ASN A 191 -5.68 -5.24 1.84
N SER A 192 -5.95 -6.53 1.64
CA SER A 192 -6.67 -7.03 0.47
C SER A 192 -7.11 -8.48 0.69
N TYR A 193 -7.89 -9.02 -0.24
CA TYR A 193 -8.33 -10.42 -0.23
C TYR A 193 -8.46 -10.98 -1.65
N TRP A 194 -8.61 -12.31 -1.75
CA TRP A 194 -8.93 -13.01 -2.99
C TRP A 194 -9.92 -14.14 -2.73
N GLU A 195 -10.83 -14.35 -3.67
CA GLU A 195 -11.79 -15.46 -3.66
C GLU A 195 -11.47 -16.41 -4.82
N GLY A 196 -10.87 -17.55 -4.49
CA GLY A 196 -10.55 -18.61 -5.43
C GLY A 196 -11.63 -19.69 -5.49
N PRO A 197 -11.47 -20.69 -6.39
CA PRO A 197 -12.43 -21.78 -6.53
C PRO A 197 -12.40 -22.79 -5.37
N ARG A 198 -11.41 -22.70 -4.46
CA ARG A 198 -11.24 -23.62 -3.32
C ARG A 198 -10.90 -22.94 -1.99
N GLU A 199 -10.43 -21.71 -2.02
CA GLU A 199 -9.92 -20.99 -0.84
C GLU A 199 -10.28 -19.51 -0.94
N THR A 200 -10.47 -18.86 0.20
CA THR A 200 -10.51 -17.39 0.32
C THR A 200 -9.24 -16.94 1.03
N ALA A 201 -8.45 -16.08 0.39
CA ALA A 201 -7.22 -15.54 0.94
C ALA A 201 -7.45 -14.16 1.56
N LEU A 202 -6.93 -13.91 2.76
CA LEU A 202 -6.77 -12.59 3.35
C LEU A 202 -5.28 -12.22 3.34
N TYR A 203 -4.94 -11.04 2.83
CA TYR A 203 -3.56 -10.55 2.76
C TYR A 203 -3.33 -9.46 3.79
N MET A 204 -2.38 -9.70 4.69
CA MET A 204 -2.02 -8.79 5.77
C MET A 204 -0.57 -8.35 5.65
N TYR A 205 -0.30 -7.07 5.91
CA TYR A 205 1.05 -6.52 5.95
C TYR A 205 1.30 -5.79 7.27
N GLY A 206 2.53 -5.89 7.77
CA GLY A 206 2.86 -5.38 9.10
C GLY A 206 4.34 -5.45 9.42
N ALA A 207 4.71 -5.19 10.68
CA ALA A 207 6.10 -5.00 11.08
C ALA A 207 6.92 -6.30 11.26
N ASP A 208 6.27 -7.41 11.67
CA ASP A 208 6.94 -8.67 11.97
C ASP A 208 6.04 -9.88 11.71
N PHE A 209 6.44 -10.79 10.80
CA PHE A 209 5.65 -11.94 10.38
C PHE A 209 5.35 -12.91 11.54
N ILE A 210 6.34 -13.16 12.40
CA ILE A 210 6.21 -14.12 13.51
C ILE A 210 5.19 -13.60 14.53
N THR A 211 5.29 -12.33 14.90
CA THR A 211 4.39 -11.64 15.83
C THR A 211 2.96 -11.58 15.26
N MET A 212 2.79 -11.25 13.97
CA MET A 212 1.47 -11.28 13.33
C MET A 212 0.85 -12.69 13.40
N ARG A 213 1.61 -13.73 13.03
CA ARG A 213 1.16 -15.12 13.08
C ARG A 213 0.79 -15.58 14.50
N GLU A 214 1.60 -15.23 15.50
CA GLU A 214 1.33 -15.55 16.91
C GLU A 214 0.09 -14.83 17.45
N ARG A 215 -0.15 -13.58 17.03
CA ARG A 215 -1.35 -12.81 17.38
C ARG A 215 -2.63 -13.39 16.77
N LEU A 216 -2.55 -13.98 15.57
CA LEU A 216 -3.68 -14.67 14.93
C LEU A 216 -3.95 -16.07 15.49
N ALA A 217 -2.95 -16.75 16.09
CA ALA A 217 -3.07 -18.16 16.51
C ALA A 217 -4.36 -18.49 17.33
N PRO A 218 -4.82 -17.67 18.31
CA PRO A 218 -6.06 -17.95 19.04
C PRO A 218 -7.32 -18.00 18.16
N LEU A 219 -7.40 -17.15 17.12
CA LEU A 219 -8.50 -17.17 16.14
C LEU A 219 -8.44 -18.46 15.31
N LEU A 220 -7.24 -18.82 14.86
CA LEU A 220 -7.03 -19.97 13.98
C LEU A 220 -7.29 -21.32 14.67
N GLU A 221 -7.00 -21.42 15.97
CA GLU A 221 -7.27 -22.60 16.78
C GLU A 221 -8.75 -22.75 17.16
N SER A 222 -9.47 -21.64 17.33
CA SER A 222 -10.83 -21.64 17.91
C SER A 222 -11.97 -21.52 16.89
N TYR A 223 -11.80 -20.76 15.81
CA TYR A 223 -12.91 -20.44 14.91
C TYR A 223 -13.13 -21.52 13.82
N PRO A 224 -14.36 -22.03 13.61
CA PRO A 224 -14.60 -23.16 12.72
C PRO A 224 -14.17 -22.99 11.26
N LEU A 225 -14.25 -21.78 10.69
CA LEU A 225 -13.80 -21.50 9.31
C LEU A 225 -12.27 -21.50 9.16
N CYS A 226 -11.52 -21.34 10.25
CA CYS A 226 -10.05 -21.41 10.22
C CYS A 226 -9.53 -22.85 10.25
N ARG A 227 -10.40 -23.86 10.39
CA ARG A 227 -9.99 -25.27 10.27
C ARG A 227 -9.47 -25.54 8.86
N GLN A 228 -8.36 -26.27 8.77
CA GLN A 228 -7.68 -26.57 7.52
C GLN A 228 -7.24 -25.31 6.73
N CYS A 229 -7.10 -24.16 7.39
CA CYS A 229 -6.44 -23.00 6.78
C CYS A 229 -4.94 -23.25 6.58
N ARG A 230 -4.31 -22.47 5.70
CA ARG A 230 -2.85 -22.36 5.58
C ARG A 230 -2.40 -20.91 5.73
N ILE A 231 -1.20 -20.73 6.26
CA ILE A 231 -0.53 -19.42 6.37
C ILE A 231 0.73 -19.46 5.52
N GLU A 232 0.97 -18.39 4.75
CA GLU A 232 2.21 -18.20 4.00
C GLU A 232 2.82 -16.84 4.30
N GLN A 233 4.15 -16.79 4.35
CA GLN A 233 4.91 -15.54 4.34
C GLN A 233 5.06 -15.10 2.88
N ILE A 234 4.58 -13.89 2.56
CA ILE A 234 4.50 -13.39 1.18
C ILE A 234 5.40 -12.18 0.90
N ALA A 235 6.00 -11.61 1.95
CA ALA A 235 7.05 -10.60 1.93
C ALA A 235 7.88 -10.71 3.22
#